data_AF-A0A6D2KX21-F1
#
_entry.id   AF-A0A6D2KX21-F1
#
_cell.length_a   1.000
_cell.length_b   1.000
_cell.length_c   1.000
_cell.angle_alpha   90.00
_cell.angle_beta   90.00
_cell.angle_gamma   90.00
#
_symmetry.space_group_name_H-M   'P 1'
#
loop_
_entity.id
_entity.type
_entity.pdbx_description
1 polymer ?
#
loop_
_entity_poly.entity_id
_entity_poly.type
_entity_poly.pdbx_seq_one_letter_code
_entity_poly.pdbx_strand_id
1 'polypeptide(L)'
;MNSYFIDKFHHSAKREAMEEDEESPTELNTINSSGAFVIVSPDKLSVKYTGAGQHSHDVGAVQANKPAPFKRYGYYFEIYVKNAGAKGQISIGFTTNSFRIGRHPGWELNTCGYHGEDGLIYLGKRQGEAFGPTYTTGDIVGGGINYDSQEFFFTVNGTLVGTVSKYIKGPLFPTVAVHSQNEEVTVNFGQEKFAFDFKGYEASERNKKQIAIEKLSIPPNINHRLVKNFLLHYGYEETLHAFDLATNSTVPPISLAQEDGIDVKDTSYALHERKILRQLIGKGEIDAALAKLRDCYPQLVKNDKSEVCFLLHCQKFIELVRIGALEEAVNYGRAELAKFVGLTVFKDIVEDCFALLVYERPDVLMNQPFPRRVAEGSSGGRGECGDSVHE
;
A
#
# COMPACT_ATOMS: atom_id res chain seq x y z
N MET A 1 16.89 -12.24 23.25
CA MET A 1 15.44 -12.21 23.53
C MET A 1 14.84 -11.01 22.82
N ASN A 2 13.93 -11.23 21.87
CA ASN A 2 13.10 -10.15 21.32
C ASN A 2 12.07 -9.78 22.39
N SER A 3 11.97 -8.50 22.74
CA SER A 3 11.03 -8.01 23.74
C SER A 3 9.62 -7.99 23.15
N TYR A 4 8.84 -9.03 23.48
CA TYR A 4 7.42 -9.23 23.13
C TYR A 4 6.55 -7.96 23.29
N PHE A 5 6.88 -7.12 24.27
CA PHE A 5 6.11 -5.92 24.60
C PHE A 5 6.39 -4.71 23.69
N ILE A 6 7.60 -4.60 23.13
CA ILE A 6 7.95 -3.49 22.20
C ILE A 6 7.19 -3.66 20.88
N ASP A 7 7.12 -4.89 20.35
CA ASP A 7 6.41 -5.17 19.10
C ASP A 7 4.90 -4.97 19.22
N LYS A 8 4.30 -5.31 20.37
CA LYS A 8 2.88 -5.05 20.66
C LYS A 8 2.56 -3.56 20.73
N PHE A 9 3.42 -2.77 21.37
CA PHE A 9 3.24 -1.31 21.48
C PHE A 9 3.21 -0.64 20.08
N HIS A 10 4.14 -1.00 19.19
CA HIS A 10 4.16 -0.49 17.82
C HIS A 10 2.96 -0.95 16.97
N HIS A 11 2.40 -2.13 17.23
CA HIS A 11 1.22 -2.63 16.52
C HIS A 11 -0.09 -2.00 16.99
N SER A 12 -0.22 -1.68 18.27
CA SER A 12 -1.42 -1.01 18.81
C SER A 12 -1.62 0.37 18.15
N ALA A 13 -0.54 1.14 18.00
CA ALA A 13 -0.55 2.45 17.34
C ALA A 13 -0.85 2.41 15.83
N LYS A 14 -0.77 1.25 15.16
CA LYS A 14 -1.00 1.10 13.71
C LYS A 14 -2.41 0.63 13.33
N ARG A 15 -3.25 0.22 14.29
CA ARG A 15 -4.56 -0.39 14.02
C ARG A 15 -5.65 0.57 13.53
N GLU A 16 -5.38 1.88 13.45
CA GLU A 16 -6.40 2.89 13.09
C GLU A 16 -6.54 3.16 11.58
N ALA A 17 -5.79 2.49 10.70
CA ALA A 17 -5.88 2.69 9.24
C ALA A 17 -6.42 1.44 8.52
N MET A 18 -7.73 1.17 8.63
CA MET A 18 -8.41 0.23 7.74
C MET A 18 -8.79 0.99 6.45
N GLU A 19 -8.14 0.66 5.34
CA GLU A 19 -8.37 1.28 4.03
C GLU A 19 -9.78 0.96 3.50
N GLU A 20 -10.63 1.97 3.28
CA GLU A 20 -11.88 1.82 2.53
C GLU A 20 -11.59 1.47 1.06
N ASP A 21 -12.10 0.31 0.62
CA ASP A 21 -12.03 -0.16 -0.78
C ASP A 21 -12.80 0.76 -1.72
N GLU A 22 -12.14 1.25 -2.78
CA GLU A 22 -12.75 2.12 -3.79
C GLU A 22 -13.60 1.29 -4.79
N GLU A 23 -14.88 1.61 -4.92
CA GLU A 23 -15.79 0.96 -5.88
C GLU A 23 -15.34 1.18 -7.33
N SER A 24 -15.46 0.15 -8.17
CA SER A 24 -15.07 0.19 -9.58
C SER A 24 -16.28 0.38 -10.52
N PRO A 25 -16.07 0.94 -11.73
CA PRO A 25 -17.08 1.00 -12.78
C PRO A 25 -17.60 -0.39 -13.15
N THR A 26 -18.91 -0.51 -13.31
CA THR A 26 -19.58 -1.80 -13.60
C THR A 26 -20.69 -1.69 -14.64
N GLU A 27 -21.17 -0.49 -14.91
CA GLU A 27 -22.24 -0.24 -15.88
C GLU A 27 -22.15 1.18 -16.43
N LEU A 28 -22.78 1.40 -17.58
CA LEU A 28 -22.98 2.71 -18.16
C LEU A 28 -24.05 3.48 -17.39
N ASN A 29 -23.78 4.76 -17.16
CA ASN A 29 -24.70 5.65 -16.46
C ASN A 29 -25.85 6.04 -17.39
N THR A 30 -27.06 5.59 -17.05
CA THR A 30 -28.27 5.89 -17.82
C THR A 30 -28.84 7.28 -17.56
N ILE A 31 -28.49 7.91 -16.43
CA ILE A 31 -29.00 9.23 -16.01
C ILE A 31 -28.18 10.36 -16.67
N ASN A 32 -26.86 10.19 -16.76
CA ASN A 32 -25.94 11.14 -17.39
C ASN A 32 -25.57 10.73 -18.82
N SER A 33 -26.58 10.44 -19.65
CA SER A 33 -26.42 10.13 -21.07
C SER A 33 -26.98 11.26 -21.93
N SER A 34 -26.51 11.40 -23.18
CA SER A 34 -27.04 12.46 -24.06
C SER A 34 -28.49 12.25 -24.50
N GLY A 35 -29.14 11.16 -24.07
CA GLY A 35 -30.60 10.89 -24.03
C GLY A 35 -31.37 10.96 -25.35
N ALA A 36 -31.17 12.00 -26.14
CA ALA A 36 -31.78 12.26 -27.43
C ALA A 36 -31.13 11.50 -28.60
N PHE A 37 -29.84 11.17 -28.50
CA PHE A 37 -29.07 10.58 -29.62
C PHE A 37 -28.55 9.17 -29.34
N VAL A 38 -28.76 8.68 -28.13
CA VAL A 38 -28.19 7.43 -27.68
C VAL A 38 -29.17 6.66 -26.81
N ILE A 39 -29.25 5.36 -27.02
CA ILE A 39 -29.95 4.44 -26.14
C ILE A 39 -28.92 3.51 -25.51
N VAL A 40 -28.99 3.41 -24.19
CA VAL A 40 -28.29 2.39 -23.41
C VAL A 40 -29.22 1.19 -23.27
N SER A 41 -28.74 0.01 -23.65
CA SER A 41 -29.51 -1.23 -23.55
C SER A 41 -29.81 -1.61 -22.10
N PRO A 42 -30.80 -2.50 -21.84
CA PRO A 42 -31.14 -2.95 -20.48
C PRO A 42 -29.99 -3.63 -19.71
N ASP A 43 -29.00 -4.17 -20.42
CA ASP A 43 -27.76 -4.71 -19.86
C ASP A 43 -26.87 -3.63 -19.22
N LYS A 44 -27.14 -2.35 -19.51
CA LYS A 44 -26.33 -1.17 -19.19
C LYS A 44 -24.86 -1.28 -19.61
N LEU A 45 -24.59 -2.08 -20.63
CA LEU A 45 -23.26 -2.28 -21.21
C LEU A 45 -23.24 -1.99 -22.70
N SER A 46 -24.39 -2.01 -23.38
CA SER A 46 -24.46 -1.71 -24.81
C SER A 46 -25.01 -0.30 -25.06
N VAL A 47 -24.44 0.37 -26.06
CA VAL A 47 -24.78 1.72 -26.50
C VAL A 47 -25.11 1.69 -27.98
N LYS A 48 -26.23 2.29 -28.38
CA LYS A 48 -26.63 2.42 -29.78
C LYS A 48 -26.99 3.86 -30.14
N TYR A 49 -26.48 4.33 -31.27
CA TYR A 49 -26.85 5.62 -31.82
C TYR A 49 -28.25 5.59 -32.43
N THR A 50 -29.08 6.57 -32.07
CA THR A 50 -30.46 6.69 -32.55
C THR A 50 -30.75 7.99 -33.29
N GLY A 51 -29.76 8.89 -33.37
CA GLY A 51 -29.88 10.16 -34.08
C GLY A 51 -29.76 10.02 -35.59
N ALA A 52 -30.00 11.13 -36.29
CA ALA A 52 -29.78 11.23 -37.74
C ALA A 52 -28.32 11.57 -38.10
N GLY A 53 -27.50 12.01 -37.13
CA GLY A 53 -26.09 12.38 -37.34
C GLY A 53 -25.89 13.62 -38.22
N GLN A 54 -26.82 14.59 -38.14
CA GLN A 54 -26.84 15.74 -39.06
C GLN A 54 -25.96 16.90 -38.59
N HIS A 55 -25.77 17.08 -37.29
CA HIS A 55 -24.96 18.17 -36.74
C HIS A 55 -23.77 17.65 -35.94
N SER A 56 -22.72 18.48 -35.84
CA SER A 56 -21.50 18.18 -35.07
C SER A 56 -21.69 18.04 -33.55
N HIS A 57 -22.90 18.31 -33.05
CA HIS A 57 -23.27 18.24 -31.64
C HIS A 57 -24.22 17.08 -31.33
N ASP A 58 -24.63 16.32 -32.36
CA ASP A 58 -25.58 15.21 -32.21
C ASP A 58 -24.88 13.95 -31.68
N VAL A 59 -23.95 14.10 -30.73
CA VAL A 59 -23.11 13.01 -30.22
C VAL A 59 -23.82 12.27 -29.09
N GLY A 60 -23.90 10.96 -29.24
CA GLY A 60 -24.35 9.97 -28.27
C GLY A 60 -23.26 9.60 -27.26
N ALA A 61 -23.02 10.41 -26.23
CA ALA A 61 -21.96 10.14 -25.24
C ALA A 61 -22.52 9.61 -23.92
N VAL A 62 -21.85 8.61 -23.34
CA VAL A 62 -22.24 7.95 -22.09
C VAL A 62 -21.00 7.68 -21.23
N GLN A 63 -21.05 8.13 -19.97
CA GLN A 63 -20.04 7.82 -18.95
C GLN A 63 -20.39 6.54 -18.20
N ALA A 64 -19.40 5.88 -17.59
CA ALA A 64 -19.67 4.84 -16.60
C ALA A 64 -20.34 5.39 -15.33
N ASN A 65 -20.93 4.51 -14.53
CA ASN A 65 -21.61 4.84 -13.28
C ASN A 65 -20.68 5.33 -12.15
N LYS A 66 -19.40 4.98 -12.22
CA LYS A 66 -18.37 5.31 -11.22
C LYS A 66 -17.10 5.79 -11.93
N PRO A 67 -16.23 6.54 -11.24
CA PRO A 67 -14.91 6.86 -11.78
C PRO A 67 -14.01 5.61 -11.78
N ALA A 68 -12.98 5.64 -12.62
CA ALA A 68 -11.87 4.72 -12.59
C ALA A 68 -11.14 4.83 -11.24
N PRO A 69 -10.94 3.71 -10.49
CA PRO A 69 -10.30 3.74 -9.19
C PRO A 69 -8.84 4.18 -9.30
N PHE A 70 -8.44 5.16 -8.48
CA PHE A 70 -7.11 5.77 -8.56
C PHE A 70 -6.14 5.25 -7.49
N LYS A 71 -6.62 4.50 -6.48
CA LYS A 71 -5.76 3.82 -5.48
C LYS A 71 -5.13 2.51 -6.02
N ARG A 72 -5.10 2.32 -7.33
CA ARG A 72 -4.58 1.12 -8.02
C ARG A 72 -3.39 1.49 -8.92
N TYR A 73 -2.65 0.49 -9.40
CA TYR A 73 -1.54 0.72 -10.33
C TYR A 73 -2.03 1.31 -11.67
N GLY A 74 -3.11 0.73 -12.20
CA GLY A 74 -3.81 1.25 -13.36
C GLY A 74 -5.28 0.89 -13.36
N TYR A 75 -5.98 1.39 -14.37
CA TYR A 75 -7.35 1.02 -14.70
C TYR A 75 -7.47 0.77 -16.20
N TYR A 76 -8.32 -0.17 -16.62
CA TYR A 76 -8.49 -0.54 -18.01
C TYR A 76 -9.92 -1.04 -18.28
N PHE A 77 -10.46 -0.71 -19.46
CA PHE A 77 -11.75 -1.21 -19.94
C PHE A 77 -11.71 -1.33 -21.46
N GLU A 78 -12.59 -2.18 -22.01
CA GLU A 78 -12.68 -2.43 -23.46
C GLU A 78 -14.07 -2.09 -23.99
N ILE A 79 -14.13 -1.73 -25.27
CA ILE A 79 -15.35 -1.74 -26.07
C ILE A 79 -15.20 -2.76 -27.18
N TYR A 80 -16.29 -3.44 -27.50
CA TYR A 80 -16.46 -4.21 -28.72
C TYR A 80 -17.35 -3.43 -29.69
N VAL A 81 -16.85 -3.17 -30.89
CA VAL A 81 -17.60 -2.48 -31.93
C VAL A 81 -18.54 -3.48 -32.63
N LYS A 82 -19.79 -3.55 -32.17
CA LYS A 82 -20.81 -4.42 -32.76
C LYS A 82 -21.18 -3.99 -34.17
N ASN A 83 -21.26 -2.68 -34.40
CA ASN A 83 -21.54 -2.08 -35.70
C ASN A 83 -20.92 -0.69 -35.76
N ALA A 84 -20.02 -0.44 -36.71
CA ALA A 84 -19.44 0.87 -36.97
C ALA A 84 -20.43 1.85 -37.63
N GLY A 85 -21.60 1.39 -38.01
CA GLY A 85 -22.62 2.21 -38.65
C GLY A 85 -22.14 2.80 -39.98
N ALA A 86 -22.68 3.97 -40.33
CA ALA A 86 -22.41 4.57 -41.63
C ALA A 86 -21.04 5.27 -41.75
N LYS A 87 -20.41 5.64 -40.62
CA LYS A 87 -19.17 6.45 -40.63
C LYS A 87 -18.10 6.00 -39.63
N GLY A 88 -18.41 5.16 -38.64
CA GLY A 88 -17.43 4.72 -37.64
C GLY A 88 -16.97 5.83 -36.68
N GLN A 89 -17.82 6.84 -36.45
CA GLN A 89 -17.59 7.95 -35.52
C GLN A 89 -17.79 7.49 -34.07
N ILE A 90 -17.03 6.48 -33.69
CA ILE A 90 -17.05 5.87 -32.36
C ILE A 90 -15.80 6.35 -31.64
N SER A 91 -15.93 6.71 -30.37
CA SER A 91 -14.75 7.01 -29.56
C SER A 91 -14.82 6.47 -28.14
N ILE A 92 -13.63 6.18 -27.61
CA ILE A 92 -13.38 5.67 -26.26
C ILE A 92 -12.41 6.59 -25.54
N GLY A 93 -12.62 6.81 -24.25
CA GLY A 93 -11.64 7.55 -23.45
C GLY A 93 -12.08 7.84 -22.03
N PHE A 94 -11.52 8.91 -21.48
CA PHE A 94 -11.72 9.32 -20.10
C PHE A 94 -12.14 10.78 -20.04
N THR A 95 -13.17 11.04 -19.25
CA THR A 95 -13.74 12.38 -19.06
C THR A 95 -13.94 12.69 -17.57
N THR A 96 -14.20 13.94 -17.22
CA THR A 96 -14.44 14.34 -15.82
C THR A 96 -15.93 14.40 -15.50
N ASN A 97 -16.29 14.53 -14.23
CA ASN A 97 -17.68 14.71 -13.81
C ASN A 97 -18.36 15.96 -14.43
N SER A 98 -17.59 16.99 -14.79
CA SER A 98 -18.10 18.22 -15.44
C SER A 98 -18.17 18.10 -16.96
N PHE A 99 -17.98 16.91 -17.52
CA PHE A 99 -17.98 16.70 -18.95
C PHE A 99 -19.33 17.08 -19.56
N ARG A 100 -19.28 17.88 -20.64
CA ARG A 100 -20.47 18.24 -21.39
C ARG A 100 -20.89 17.07 -22.26
N ILE A 101 -21.90 16.36 -21.81
CA ILE A 101 -22.61 15.34 -22.56
C ILE A 101 -23.07 15.92 -23.91
N GLY A 102 -22.93 15.16 -25.01
CA GLY A 102 -23.09 15.66 -26.40
C GLY A 102 -21.77 16.00 -27.10
N ARG A 103 -20.64 15.51 -26.57
CA ARG A 103 -19.29 15.64 -27.13
C ARG A 103 -18.60 14.29 -27.18
N HIS A 104 -17.63 14.14 -28.07
CA HIS A 104 -16.70 13.02 -27.96
C HIS A 104 -15.68 13.27 -26.84
N PRO A 105 -15.26 12.21 -26.11
CA PRO A 105 -14.05 12.23 -25.30
C PRO A 105 -12.87 12.82 -26.07
N GLY A 106 -12.15 13.75 -25.42
CA GLY A 106 -11.00 14.42 -26.01
C GLY A 106 -11.28 15.77 -26.68
N TRP A 107 -12.55 16.12 -26.97
CA TRP A 107 -12.86 17.41 -27.62
C TRP A 107 -12.96 18.60 -26.65
N GLU A 108 -13.15 18.34 -25.36
CA GLU A 108 -13.31 19.38 -24.33
C GLU A 108 -12.15 19.33 -23.33
N LEU A 109 -11.83 20.47 -22.72
CA LEU A 109 -10.77 20.56 -21.70
C LEU A 109 -10.91 19.46 -20.64
N ASN A 110 -9.78 18.98 -20.13
CA ASN A 110 -9.74 17.93 -19.11
C ASN A 110 -10.40 16.61 -19.55
N THR A 111 -10.28 16.26 -20.83
CA THR A 111 -10.68 14.94 -21.36
C THR A 111 -9.62 14.39 -22.30
N CYS A 112 -9.65 13.08 -22.53
CA CYS A 112 -8.81 12.34 -23.46
C CYS A 112 -9.68 11.31 -24.20
N GLY A 113 -9.48 11.13 -25.51
CA GLY A 113 -10.21 10.12 -26.26
C GLY A 113 -9.57 9.73 -27.58
N TYR A 114 -9.73 8.46 -27.95
CA TYR A 114 -9.24 7.83 -29.16
C TYR A 114 -10.41 7.53 -30.10
N HIS A 115 -10.34 8.00 -31.34
CA HIS A 115 -11.46 8.03 -32.29
C HIS A 115 -11.25 7.01 -33.41
N GLY A 116 -12.31 6.27 -33.74
CA GLY A 116 -12.25 5.14 -34.67
C GLY A 116 -12.19 5.54 -36.14
N GLU A 117 -12.81 6.66 -36.50
CA GLU A 117 -12.91 7.14 -37.88
C GLU A 117 -11.55 7.56 -38.48
N ASP A 118 -10.68 8.12 -37.65
CA ASP A 118 -9.43 8.77 -38.08
C ASP A 118 -8.18 8.20 -37.40
N GLY A 119 -8.36 7.37 -36.36
CA GLY A 119 -7.25 6.81 -35.57
C GLY A 119 -6.50 7.87 -34.76
N LEU A 120 -7.09 9.06 -34.56
CA LEU A 120 -6.45 10.17 -33.86
C LEU A 120 -6.76 10.13 -32.36
N ILE A 121 -5.82 10.68 -31.59
CA ILE A 121 -6.04 10.99 -30.17
C ILE A 121 -6.40 12.46 -30.00
N TYR A 122 -7.41 12.72 -29.18
CA TYR A 122 -7.89 14.06 -28.86
C TYR A 122 -7.65 14.35 -27.38
N LEU A 123 -6.96 15.46 -27.10
CA LEU A 123 -6.42 15.78 -25.76
C LEU A 123 -6.98 17.10 -25.23
N GLY A 124 -8.29 17.23 -25.24
CA GLY A 124 -9.05 18.37 -24.75
C GLY A 124 -9.11 19.55 -25.71
N LYS A 125 -9.01 19.28 -27.01
CA LYS A 125 -9.15 20.22 -28.12
C LYS A 125 -9.67 19.45 -29.34
N ARG A 126 -10.33 20.12 -30.28
CA ARG A 126 -10.86 19.51 -31.52
C ARG A 126 -9.79 19.19 -32.58
N GLN A 127 -8.53 19.54 -32.32
CA GLN A 127 -7.42 19.18 -33.20
C GLN A 127 -6.83 17.87 -32.70
N GLY A 128 -7.09 16.78 -33.42
CA GLY A 128 -6.52 15.46 -33.14
C GLY A 128 -5.03 15.38 -33.49
N GLU A 129 -4.37 14.42 -32.86
CA GLU A 129 -2.94 14.10 -33.06
C GLU A 129 -2.82 12.65 -33.56
N ALA A 130 -1.86 12.40 -34.45
CA ALA A 130 -1.62 11.05 -34.98
C ALA A 130 -1.26 10.09 -33.84
N PHE A 131 -1.94 8.95 -33.78
CA PHE A 131 -1.82 8.07 -32.62
C PHE A 131 -1.89 6.58 -32.97
N GLY A 132 -2.97 6.13 -33.61
CA GLY A 132 -3.24 4.72 -33.83
C GLY A 132 -3.89 4.42 -35.17
N PRO A 133 -4.15 3.13 -35.45
CA PRO A 133 -4.98 2.74 -36.59
C PRO A 133 -6.42 3.22 -36.41
N THR A 134 -7.21 3.26 -37.49
CA THR A 134 -8.67 3.30 -37.39
C THR A 134 -9.21 1.98 -36.85
N TYR A 135 -10.43 1.96 -36.34
CA TYR A 135 -11.11 0.72 -35.90
C TYR A 135 -12.58 0.72 -36.32
N THR A 136 -13.14 -0.47 -36.52
CA THR A 136 -14.47 -0.66 -37.11
C THR A 136 -15.18 -1.90 -36.56
N THR A 137 -16.30 -2.29 -37.17
CA THR A 137 -17.11 -3.46 -36.81
C THR A 137 -16.22 -4.70 -36.61
N GLY A 138 -16.35 -5.31 -35.44
CA GLY A 138 -15.61 -6.51 -35.07
C GLY A 138 -14.34 -6.25 -34.23
N ASP A 139 -13.86 -5.01 -34.18
CA ASP A 139 -12.68 -4.68 -33.37
C ASP A 139 -13.01 -4.55 -31.88
N ILE A 140 -12.04 -4.92 -31.05
CA ILE A 140 -12.02 -4.67 -29.60
C ILE A 140 -11.03 -3.56 -29.32
N VAL A 141 -11.49 -2.46 -28.74
CA VAL A 141 -10.68 -1.28 -28.44
C VAL A 141 -10.65 -1.03 -26.95
N GLY A 142 -9.46 -0.87 -26.38
CA GLY A 142 -9.28 -0.66 -24.95
C GLY A 142 -8.76 0.73 -24.64
N GLY A 143 -9.16 1.25 -23.47
CA GLY A 143 -8.66 2.49 -22.90
C GLY A 143 -8.20 2.25 -21.47
N GLY A 144 -7.00 2.71 -21.14
CA GLY A 144 -6.41 2.54 -19.82
C GLY A 144 -5.69 3.76 -19.30
N ILE A 145 -5.50 3.75 -17.98
CA ILE A 145 -4.75 4.75 -17.23
C ILE A 145 -3.63 4.00 -16.50
N ASN A 146 -2.39 4.44 -16.71
CA ASN A 146 -1.26 4.10 -15.86
C ASN A 146 -1.08 5.25 -14.85
N TYR A 147 -1.52 5.06 -13.61
CA TYR A 147 -1.44 6.12 -12.57
C TYR A 147 -0.01 6.42 -12.14
N ASP A 148 0.88 5.47 -12.40
CA ASP A 148 2.25 5.46 -11.94
C ASP A 148 3.19 6.21 -12.90
N SER A 149 2.89 6.22 -14.21
CA SER A 149 3.47 7.15 -15.20
C SER A 149 2.60 8.38 -15.48
N GLN A 150 1.35 8.41 -15.00
CA GLN A 150 0.33 9.42 -15.32
C GLN A 150 0.01 9.50 -16.82
N GLU A 151 -0.01 8.35 -17.49
CA GLU A 151 -0.27 8.22 -18.92
C GLU A 151 -1.60 7.53 -19.19
N PHE A 152 -2.25 7.93 -20.27
CA PHE A 152 -3.31 7.14 -20.88
C PHE A 152 -2.71 6.23 -21.93
N PHE A 153 -3.28 5.05 -22.09
CA PHE A 153 -2.89 4.13 -23.14
C PHE A 153 -4.11 3.49 -23.77
N PHE A 154 -3.96 3.06 -25.02
CA PHE A 154 -5.06 2.46 -25.77
C PHE A 154 -4.58 1.22 -26.50
N THR A 155 -5.52 0.32 -26.77
CA THR A 155 -5.24 -0.96 -27.42
C THR A 155 -6.26 -1.21 -28.52
N VAL A 156 -5.87 -1.96 -29.55
CA VAL A 156 -6.79 -2.48 -30.57
C VAL A 156 -6.49 -3.97 -30.72
N ASN A 157 -7.53 -4.80 -30.63
CA ASN A 157 -7.48 -6.25 -30.74
C ASN A 157 -6.38 -6.89 -29.87
N GLY A 158 -6.32 -6.47 -28.60
CA GLY A 158 -5.35 -6.97 -27.63
C GLY A 158 -3.92 -6.49 -27.81
N THR A 159 -3.65 -5.56 -28.74
CA THR A 159 -2.31 -4.98 -28.97
C THR A 159 -2.26 -3.54 -28.48
N LEU A 160 -1.20 -3.18 -27.74
CA LEU A 160 -0.94 -1.80 -27.33
C LEU A 160 -0.64 -0.92 -28.54
N VAL A 161 -1.43 0.14 -28.72
CA VAL A 161 -1.30 1.08 -29.85
C VAL A 161 -0.34 2.21 -29.50
N GLY A 162 -0.49 2.79 -28.31
CA GLY A 162 0.34 3.91 -27.89
C GLY A 162 -0.02 4.39 -26.48
N THR A 163 0.83 5.29 -25.98
CA THR A 163 0.66 5.98 -24.71
C THR A 163 0.70 7.48 -24.91
N VAL A 164 0.03 8.23 -24.04
CA VAL A 164 -0.02 9.69 -24.07
C VAL A 164 -0.02 10.25 -22.66
N SER A 165 0.92 11.16 -22.41
CA SER A 165 1.01 11.92 -21.17
C SER A 165 0.04 13.10 -21.20
N LYS A 166 -0.94 13.12 -20.29
CA LYS A 166 -1.83 14.27 -20.07
C LYS A 166 -2.25 14.32 -18.62
N TYR A 167 -1.97 15.43 -17.96
CA TYR A 167 -2.54 15.67 -16.63
C TYR A 167 -4.02 16.07 -16.75
N ILE A 168 -4.91 15.31 -16.13
CA ILE A 168 -6.33 15.64 -16.00
C ILE A 168 -6.69 15.63 -14.52
N LYS A 169 -7.16 16.77 -14.02
CA LYS A 169 -7.53 16.91 -12.61
C LYS A 169 -8.93 16.35 -12.34
N GLY A 170 -9.05 15.54 -11.29
CA GLY A 170 -10.32 15.07 -10.76
C GLY A 170 -10.64 13.61 -11.11
N PRO A 171 -11.78 13.08 -10.65
CA PRO A 171 -12.20 11.73 -10.94
C PRO A 171 -12.44 11.55 -12.45
N LEU A 172 -11.91 10.46 -12.99
CA LEU A 172 -11.96 10.15 -14.42
C LEU A 172 -12.96 9.03 -14.67
N PHE A 173 -13.92 9.28 -15.56
CA PHE A 173 -14.95 8.33 -15.92
C PHE A 173 -14.63 7.70 -17.27
N PRO A 174 -14.59 6.36 -17.37
CA PRO A 174 -14.64 5.68 -18.65
C PRO A 174 -15.83 6.19 -19.45
N THR A 175 -15.59 6.59 -20.69
CA THR A 175 -16.61 7.23 -21.53
C THR A 175 -16.54 6.67 -22.93
N VAL A 176 -17.71 6.40 -23.49
CA VAL A 176 -17.90 5.96 -24.88
C VAL A 176 -18.82 6.95 -25.60
N ALA A 177 -18.56 7.19 -26.88
CA ALA A 177 -19.40 8.05 -27.70
C ALA A 177 -19.64 7.44 -29.09
N VAL A 178 -20.84 7.67 -29.61
CA VAL A 178 -21.29 7.29 -30.96
C VAL A 178 -21.93 8.51 -31.63
N HIS A 179 -21.85 8.66 -32.95
CA HIS A 179 -22.30 9.85 -33.67
C HIS A 179 -22.88 9.57 -35.07
N SER A 180 -22.81 8.35 -35.59
CA SER A 180 -23.38 7.98 -36.89
C SER A 180 -24.46 6.90 -36.81
N GLN A 181 -25.33 6.91 -37.82
CA GLN A 181 -26.45 5.97 -37.93
C GLN A 181 -25.97 4.52 -37.81
N ASN A 182 -26.70 3.75 -37.01
CA ASN A 182 -26.49 2.33 -36.73
C ASN A 182 -25.22 1.98 -35.94
N GLU A 183 -24.48 2.96 -35.43
CA GLU A 183 -23.37 2.67 -34.53
C GLU A 183 -23.84 1.99 -33.27
N GLU A 184 -23.16 0.90 -32.92
CA GLU A 184 -23.47 0.09 -31.75
C GLU A 184 -22.19 -0.49 -31.16
N VAL A 185 -22.02 -0.33 -29.85
CA VAL A 185 -20.87 -0.84 -29.09
C VAL A 185 -21.33 -1.52 -27.81
N THR A 186 -20.52 -2.45 -27.31
CA THR A 186 -20.68 -3.02 -25.95
C THR A 186 -19.43 -2.79 -25.15
N VAL A 187 -19.57 -2.45 -23.88
CA VAL A 187 -18.48 -2.14 -22.97
C VAL A 187 -18.22 -3.31 -22.03
N ASN A 188 -16.94 -3.64 -21.83
CA ASN A 188 -16.45 -4.55 -20.83
C ASN A 188 -15.64 -3.74 -19.80
N PHE A 189 -16.16 -3.62 -18.58
CA PHE A 189 -15.47 -2.98 -17.44
C PHE A 189 -14.62 -3.99 -16.63
N GLY A 190 -14.51 -5.24 -17.10
CA GLY A 190 -13.78 -6.34 -16.45
C GLY A 190 -14.69 -7.47 -15.99
N GLN A 191 -15.97 -7.47 -16.36
CA GLN A 191 -16.88 -8.60 -16.13
C GLN A 191 -16.49 -9.82 -16.98
N GLU A 192 -15.93 -9.56 -18.17
CA GLU A 192 -15.41 -10.57 -19.08
C GLU A 192 -13.90 -10.46 -19.20
N LYS A 193 -13.24 -11.55 -19.61
CA LYS A 193 -11.79 -11.53 -19.87
C LYS A 193 -11.46 -10.53 -20.98
N PHE A 194 -10.53 -9.62 -20.72
CA PHE A 194 -10.03 -8.68 -21.72
C PHE A 194 -9.27 -9.38 -22.86
N ALA A 195 -9.34 -8.78 -24.05
CA ALA A 195 -8.50 -9.17 -25.19
C ALA A 195 -7.03 -8.78 -24.94
N PHE A 196 -6.80 -7.63 -24.29
CA PHE A 196 -5.47 -7.21 -23.83
C PHE A 196 -5.08 -7.90 -22.51
N ASP A 197 -3.84 -8.38 -22.42
CA ASP A 197 -3.29 -8.89 -21.15
C ASP A 197 -2.92 -7.73 -20.21
N PHE A 198 -3.93 -7.10 -19.63
CA PHE A 198 -3.73 -5.98 -18.71
C PHE A 198 -2.93 -6.39 -17.46
N LYS A 199 -3.10 -7.61 -16.95
CA LYS A 199 -2.33 -8.10 -15.80
C LYS A 199 -0.85 -8.30 -16.14
N GLY A 200 -0.55 -8.84 -17.31
CA GLY A 200 0.82 -8.91 -17.82
C GLY A 200 1.43 -7.54 -18.06
N TYR A 201 0.66 -6.58 -18.58
CA TYR A 201 1.08 -5.19 -18.71
C TYR A 201 1.44 -4.56 -17.35
N GLU A 202 0.57 -4.67 -16.33
CA GLU A 202 0.83 -4.18 -14.97
C GLU A 202 2.11 -4.80 -14.38
N ALA A 203 2.30 -6.10 -14.57
CA ALA A 203 3.48 -6.82 -14.07
C ALA A 203 4.78 -6.37 -14.77
N SER A 204 4.73 -6.18 -16.09
CA SER A 204 5.84 -5.60 -16.89
C SER A 204 6.16 -4.18 -16.42
N GLU A 205 5.11 -3.39 -16.19
CA GLU A 205 5.07 -2.10 -15.48
C GLU A 205 5.98 -2.05 -14.27
N ARG A 206 5.56 -2.84 -13.29
CA ARG A 206 6.21 -2.97 -12.00
C ARG A 206 7.64 -3.47 -12.12
N ASN A 207 7.90 -4.43 -13.01
CA ASN A 207 9.24 -4.99 -13.20
C ASN A 207 10.22 -3.96 -13.78
N LYS A 208 9.81 -3.16 -14.77
CA LYS A 208 10.65 -2.08 -15.32
C LYS A 208 11.07 -1.10 -14.22
N LYS A 209 10.13 -0.71 -13.35
CA LYS A 209 10.42 0.17 -12.22
C LYS A 209 11.27 -0.48 -11.15
N GLN A 210 11.02 -1.76 -10.83
CA GLN A 210 11.83 -2.50 -9.88
C GLN A 210 13.29 -2.56 -10.34
N ILE A 211 13.53 -2.88 -11.62
CA ILE A 211 14.87 -2.86 -12.23
C ILE A 211 15.49 -1.46 -12.17
N ALA A 212 14.72 -0.41 -12.40
CA ALA A 212 15.21 0.96 -12.29
C ALA A 212 15.63 1.31 -10.85
N ILE A 213 14.84 0.88 -9.86
CA ILE A 213 15.14 1.05 -8.43
C ILE A 213 16.40 0.27 -8.02
N GLU A 214 16.53 -0.98 -8.45
CA GLU A 214 17.69 -1.83 -8.13
C GLU A 214 19.00 -1.30 -8.73
N LYS A 215 18.91 -0.55 -9.84
CA LYS A 215 20.05 0.15 -10.43
C LYS A 215 20.44 1.42 -9.67
N LEU A 216 19.61 1.91 -8.76
CA LEU A 216 19.98 3.05 -7.91
C LEU A 216 21.06 2.63 -6.93
N SER A 217 22.25 3.20 -7.10
CA SER A 217 23.34 3.00 -6.16
C SER A 217 23.19 3.97 -4.98
N ILE A 218 23.12 3.42 -3.76
CA ILE A 218 23.22 4.21 -2.54
C ILE A 218 24.70 4.32 -2.18
N PRO A 219 25.24 5.54 -1.98
CA PRO A 219 26.61 5.73 -1.54
C PRO A 219 26.96 4.88 -0.29
N PRO A 220 28.06 4.08 -0.32
CA PRO A 220 28.41 3.18 0.78
C PRO A 220 28.54 3.87 2.14
N ASN A 221 28.99 5.12 2.17
CA ASN A 221 29.11 5.93 3.38
C ASN A 221 27.75 6.19 4.06
N ILE A 222 26.66 6.34 3.30
CA ILE A 222 25.31 6.53 3.87
C ILE A 222 24.85 5.24 4.54
N ASN A 223 24.96 4.11 3.84
CA ASN A 223 24.58 2.81 4.40
C ASN A 223 25.40 2.48 5.66
N HIS A 224 26.72 2.67 5.57
CA HIS A 224 27.63 2.45 6.69
C HIS A 224 27.29 3.34 7.89
N ARG A 225 27.00 4.63 7.68
CA ARG A 225 26.57 5.56 8.74
C ARG A 225 25.23 5.15 9.36
N LEU A 226 24.25 4.71 8.55
CA LEU A 226 22.96 4.25 9.06
C LEU A 226 23.11 3.03 9.98
N VAL A 227 23.90 2.04 9.56
CA VAL A 227 24.19 0.85 10.38
C VAL A 227 24.95 1.24 11.65
N LYS A 228 25.97 2.09 11.53
CA LYS A 228 26.73 2.60 12.68
C LYS A 228 25.83 3.30 13.70
N ASN A 229 24.96 4.20 13.25
CA ASN A 229 24.03 4.92 14.12
C ASN A 229 23.03 3.98 14.78
N PHE A 230 22.54 2.96 14.06
CA PHE A 230 21.71 1.91 14.65
C PHE A 230 22.46 1.17 15.77
N LEU A 231 23.70 0.72 15.54
CA LEU A 231 24.49 0.00 16.54
C LEU A 231 24.80 0.88 17.76
N LEU A 232 25.13 2.16 17.53
CA LEU A 232 25.35 3.15 18.57
C LEU A 232 24.09 3.38 19.42
N HIS A 233 22.95 3.62 18.77
CA HIS A 233 21.68 3.89 19.42
C HIS A 233 21.28 2.72 20.32
N TYR A 234 21.35 1.50 19.80
CA TYR A 234 20.93 0.30 20.52
C TYR A 234 21.97 -0.28 21.47
N GLY A 235 23.15 0.32 21.64
CA GLY A 235 24.14 -0.16 22.62
C GLY A 235 24.90 -1.42 22.18
N TYR A 236 24.97 -1.71 20.88
CA TYR A 236 25.66 -2.88 20.33
C TYR A 236 27.17 -2.64 20.18
N GLU A 237 27.85 -2.32 21.29
CA GLU A 237 29.28 -1.95 21.31
C GLU A 237 30.18 -2.99 20.60
N GLU A 238 30.02 -4.28 20.93
CA GLU A 238 30.88 -5.33 20.38
C GLU A 238 30.67 -5.50 18.86
N THR A 239 29.41 -5.46 18.42
CA THR A 239 29.06 -5.51 17.00
C THR A 239 29.54 -4.26 16.26
N LEU A 240 29.45 -3.08 16.89
CA LEU A 240 29.97 -1.83 16.35
C LEU A 240 31.48 -1.90 16.15
N HIS A 241 32.22 -2.41 17.14
CA HIS A 241 33.66 -2.59 17.03
C HIS A 241 34.03 -3.56 15.90
N ALA A 242 33.34 -4.69 15.79
CA ALA A 242 33.54 -5.63 14.69
C ALA A 242 33.20 -5.01 13.32
N PHE A 243 32.15 -4.19 13.26
CA PHE A 243 31.71 -3.49 12.06
C PHE A 243 32.74 -2.43 11.62
N ASP A 244 33.21 -1.58 12.54
CA ASP A 244 34.24 -0.56 12.28
C ASP A 244 35.56 -1.21 11.81
N LEU A 245 35.95 -2.35 12.39
CA LEU A 245 37.14 -3.10 11.95
C LEU A 245 37.00 -3.65 10.52
N ALA A 246 35.83 -4.20 10.21
CA ALA A 246 35.54 -4.74 8.88
C ALA A 246 35.54 -3.62 7.82
N THR A 247 35.05 -2.42 8.15
CA THR A 247 34.99 -1.30 7.22
C THR A 247 36.31 -0.59 7.00
N ASN A 248 37.22 -0.61 7.98
CA ASN A 248 38.60 -0.18 7.76
C ASN A 248 39.36 -1.11 6.81
N SER A 249 38.85 -2.33 6.57
CA SER A 249 39.46 -3.32 5.69
C SER A 249 38.90 -3.31 4.25
N THR A 250 37.92 -2.44 3.95
CA THR A 250 37.31 -2.37 2.59
C THR A 250 38.16 -1.54 1.63
N VAL A 251 38.17 -1.93 0.35
CA VAL A 251 38.83 -1.19 -0.74
C VAL A 251 37.78 -0.70 -1.75
N PRO A 252 37.60 0.62 -1.95
CA PRO A 252 38.26 1.74 -1.25
C PRO A 252 37.76 1.91 0.19
N PRO A 253 38.52 2.60 1.07
CA PRO A 253 38.09 2.90 2.43
C PRO A 253 36.80 3.72 2.43
N ILE A 254 35.84 3.36 3.29
CA ILE A 254 34.63 4.16 3.47
C ILE A 254 34.97 5.34 4.38
N SER A 255 35.27 6.50 3.79
CA SER A 255 35.48 7.73 4.56
C SER A 255 34.15 8.24 5.12
N LEU A 256 33.92 8.03 6.42
CA LEU A 256 32.92 8.76 7.18
C LEU A 256 33.47 10.17 7.43
N ALA A 257 32.79 11.21 6.95
CA ALA A 257 33.08 12.57 7.39
C ALA A 257 32.96 12.59 8.92
N GLN A 258 33.98 13.14 9.58
CA GLN A 258 34.01 13.31 11.03
C GLN A 258 32.82 14.20 11.40
N GLU A 259 31.86 13.69 12.16
CA GLU A 259 30.74 14.52 12.62
C GLU A 259 31.31 15.58 13.54
N ASP A 260 31.11 16.85 13.16
CA ASP A 260 31.51 18.02 13.91
C ASP A 260 30.90 17.98 15.32
N GLY A 261 31.76 17.90 16.34
CA GLY A 261 31.47 18.43 17.68
C GLY A 261 30.94 17.48 18.77
N ILE A 262 30.75 16.18 18.54
CA ILE A 262 30.39 15.25 19.62
C ILE A 262 31.67 14.65 20.21
N ASP A 263 31.90 14.85 21.52
CA ASP A 263 33.05 14.26 22.22
C ASP A 263 32.99 12.73 22.10
N VAL A 264 33.96 12.19 21.36
CA VAL A 264 34.11 10.75 21.10
C VAL A 264 34.23 9.96 22.40
N LYS A 265 34.76 10.58 23.47
CA LYS A 265 34.85 9.95 24.80
C LYS A 265 33.50 9.81 25.48
N ASP A 266 32.64 10.83 25.42
CA ASP A 266 31.30 10.79 26.03
C ASP A 266 30.38 9.79 25.31
N THR A 267 30.50 9.72 23.98
CA THR A 267 29.75 8.75 23.16
C THR A 267 30.18 7.31 23.47
N SER A 268 31.48 7.06 23.63
CA SER A 268 32.02 5.74 23.98
C SER A 268 31.62 5.30 25.38
N TYR A 269 31.68 6.21 26.36
CA TYR A 269 31.26 5.94 27.73
C TYR A 269 29.75 5.65 27.79
N ALA A 270 28.91 6.48 27.16
CA ALA A 270 27.48 6.25 27.10
C ALA A 270 27.11 4.95 26.36
N LEU A 271 27.90 4.54 25.36
CA LEU A 271 27.71 3.28 24.65
C LEU A 271 27.98 2.07 25.54
N HIS A 272 29.09 2.11 26.28
CA HIS A 272 29.46 1.05 27.22
C HIS A 272 28.40 0.85 28.30
N GLU A 273 27.89 1.94 28.87
CA GLU A 273 26.83 1.86 29.88
C GLU A 273 25.54 1.27 29.32
N ARG A 274 25.14 1.63 28.09
CA ARG A 274 24.00 1.00 27.40
C ARG A 274 24.21 -0.49 27.15
N LYS A 275 25.43 -0.93 26.81
CA LYS A 275 25.75 -2.36 26.68
C LYS A 275 25.53 -3.09 28.01
N ILE A 276 26.07 -2.57 29.11
CA ILE A 276 25.94 -3.20 30.43
C ILE A 276 24.47 -3.32 30.81
N LEU A 277 23.70 -2.23 30.69
CA LEU A 277 22.26 -2.23 30.96
C LEU A 277 21.52 -3.31 30.14
N ARG A 278 21.83 -3.44 28.85
CA ARG A 278 21.25 -4.49 28.00
C ARG A 278 21.63 -5.89 28.43
N GLN A 279 22.87 -6.11 28.84
CA GLN A 279 23.32 -7.42 29.32
C GLN A 279 22.61 -7.80 30.62
N LEU A 280 22.46 -6.86 31.56
CA LEU A 280 21.73 -7.08 32.81
C LEU A 280 20.27 -7.40 32.55
N ILE A 281 19.60 -6.59 31.71
CA ILE A 281 18.20 -6.82 31.31
C ILE A 281 18.06 -8.17 30.59
N GLY A 282 18.97 -8.48 29.66
CA GLY A 282 18.94 -9.72 28.90
C GLY A 282 19.21 -10.99 29.73
N LYS A 283 19.90 -10.86 30.87
CA LYS A 283 20.10 -11.93 31.85
C LYS A 283 18.99 -12.02 32.90
N GLY A 284 18.05 -11.06 32.91
CA GLY A 284 17.01 -10.97 33.94
C GLY A 284 17.46 -10.32 35.26
N GLU A 285 18.66 -9.75 35.31
CA GLU A 285 19.23 -9.09 36.50
C GLU A 285 18.68 -7.65 36.65
N ILE A 286 17.37 -7.51 36.78
CA ILE A 286 16.68 -6.22 36.68
C ILE A 286 16.99 -5.28 37.85
N ASP A 287 17.24 -5.80 39.05
CA ASP A 287 17.62 -4.94 40.19
C ASP A 287 18.99 -4.31 39.99
N ALA A 288 19.93 -5.08 39.41
CA ALA A 288 21.24 -4.58 39.02
C ALA A 288 21.10 -3.55 37.88
N ALA A 289 20.21 -3.80 36.91
CA ALA A 289 19.92 -2.85 35.84
C ALA A 289 19.36 -1.53 36.38
N LEU A 290 18.40 -1.58 37.31
CA LEU A 290 17.83 -0.40 37.98
C LEU A 290 18.87 0.35 38.82
N ALA A 291 19.74 -0.36 39.54
CA ALA A 291 20.83 0.25 40.30
C ALA A 291 21.81 0.97 39.38
N LYS A 292 22.21 0.33 38.29
CA LYS A 292 23.11 0.90 37.29
C LYS A 292 22.47 2.09 36.57
N LEU A 293 21.17 2.03 36.28
CA LEU A 293 20.43 3.14 35.68
C LEU A 293 20.33 4.35 36.61
N ARG A 294 20.13 4.15 37.92
CA ARG A 294 20.17 5.22 38.94
C ARG A 294 21.54 5.90 39.03
N ASP A 295 22.61 5.12 38.90
CA ASP A 295 23.98 5.60 38.93
C ASP A 295 24.33 6.42 37.67
N CYS A 296 24.08 5.85 36.49
CA CYS A 296 24.49 6.45 35.22
C CYS A 296 23.52 7.52 34.69
N TYR A 297 22.22 7.38 34.96
CA TYR A 297 21.16 8.23 34.39
C TYR A 297 20.03 8.53 35.42
N PRO A 298 20.34 9.18 36.55
CA PRO A 298 19.39 9.42 37.64
C PRO A 298 18.11 10.16 37.19
N GLN A 299 18.20 11.00 36.15
CA GLN A 299 17.07 11.72 35.57
C GLN A 299 15.98 10.79 34.98
N LEU A 300 16.35 9.61 34.47
CA LEU A 300 15.40 8.67 33.85
C LEU A 300 14.55 7.91 34.89
N VAL A 301 15.05 7.85 36.12
CA VAL A 301 14.46 7.12 37.26
C VAL A 301 13.99 8.05 38.37
N LYS A 302 14.14 9.38 38.18
CA LYS A 302 13.67 10.40 39.13
C LYS A 302 12.16 10.38 39.29
N ASN A 303 11.44 10.11 38.21
CA ASN A 303 10.00 9.85 38.23
C ASN A 303 9.80 8.34 38.24
N ASP A 304 9.31 7.80 39.34
CA ASP A 304 9.00 6.37 39.49
C ASP A 304 7.90 5.89 38.54
N LYS A 305 7.12 6.82 37.97
CA LYS A 305 6.13 6.58 36.92
C LYS A 305 6.64 6.80 35.50
N SER A 306 7.96 6.88 35.30
CA SER A 306 8.52 6.97 33.95
C SER A 306 8.28 5.67 33.17
N GLU A 307 8.22 5.78 31.83
CA GLU A 307 8.11 4.62 30.95
C GLU A 307 9.27 3.63 31.14
N VAL A 308 10.49 4.13 31.38
CA VAL A 308 11.66 3.30 31.63
C VAL A 308 11.50 2.49 32.93
N CYS A 309 11.05 3.12 34.01
CA CYS A 309 10.74 2.44 35.26
C CYS A 309 9.63 1.41 35.05
N PHE A 310 8.55 1.78 34.37
CA PHE A 310 7.44 0.88 34.06
C PHE A 310 7.90 -0.40 33.36
N LEU A 311 8.65 -0.26 32.26
CA LEU A 311 9.12 -1.39 31.46
C LEU A 311 10.10 -2.28 32.25
N LEU A 312 10.96 -1.70 33.08
CA LEU A 312 11.85 -2.48 33.96
C LEU A 312 11.06 -3.22 35.05
N HIS A 313 10.05 -2.60 35.66
CA HIS A 313 9.18 -3.28 36.63
C HIS A 313 8.39 -4.42 35.97
N CYS A 314 7.90 -4.22 34.74
CA CYS A 314 7.27 -5.28 33.96
C CYS A 314 8.24 -6.43 33.70
N GLN A 315 9.46 -6.12 33.26
CA GLN A 315 10.48 -7.14 33.06
C GLN A 315 10.78 -7.88 34.37
N LYS A 316 10.99 -7.20 35.50
CA LYS A 316 11.25 -7.86 36.80
C LYS A 316 10.11 -8.80 37.18
N PHE A 317 8.86 -8.36 37.00
CA PHE A 317 7.70 -9.21 37.26
C PHE A 317 7.70 -10.47 36.37
N ILE A 318 7.95 -10.30 35.07
CA ILE A 318 8.05 -11.42 34.11
C ILE A 318 9.16 -12.40 34.53
N GLU A 319 10.32 -11.89 34.95
CA GLU A 319 11.44 -12.70 35.42
C GLU A 319 11.08 -13.52 36.67
N LEU A 320 10.34 -12.93 37.63
CA LEU A 320 9.85 -13.63 38.83
C LEU A 320 8.85 -14.75 38.47
N VAL A 321 7.93 -14.48 37.54
CA VAL A 321 7.00 -15.49 37.04
C VAL A 321 7.75 -16.60 36.30
N ARG A 322 8.76 -16.26 35.49
CA ARG A 322 9.56 -17.22 34.71
C ARG A 322 10.31 -18.22 35.60
N ILE A 323 10.81 -17.79 36.76
CA ILE A 323 11.50 -18.68 37.71
C ILE A 323 10.55 -19.41 38.68
N GLY A 324 9.23 -19.21 38.55
CA GLY A 324 8.22 -19.84 39.41
C GLY A 324 8.04 -19.18 40.78
N ALA A 325 8.64 -18.02 41.03
CA ALA A 325 8.51 -17.26 42.27
C ALA A 325 7.19 -16.46 42.29
N LEU A 326 6.04 -17.16 42.21
CA LEU A 326 4.73 -16.55 42.00
C LEU A 326 4.29 -15.65 43.16
N GLU A 327 4.58 -16.02 44.41
CA GLU A 327 4.25 -15.20 45.58
C GLU A 327 5.01 -13.86 45.54
N GLU A 328 6.30 -13.91 45.23
CA GLU A 328 7.14 -12.72 45.05
C GLU A 328 6.66 -11.87 43.86
N ALA A 329 6.29 -12.51 42.74
CA ALA A 329 5.76 -11.81 41.57
C ALA A 329 4.47 -11.05 41.92
N VAL A 330 3.52 -11.67 42.63
CA VAL A 330 2.26 -11.03 43.05
C VAL A 330 2.53 -9.86 43.99
N ASN A 331 3.39 -10.05 44.99
CA ASN A 331 3.76 -9.00 45.93
C ASN A 331 4.45 -7.83 45.21
N TYR A 332 5.36 -8.13 44.28
CA TYR A 332 6.05 -7.13 43.46
C TYR A 332 5.09 -6.38 42.54
N GLY A 333 4.20 -7.08 41.85
CA GLY A 333 3.19 -6.47 40.97
C GLY A 333 2.25 -5.52 41.72
N ARG A 334 1.85 -5.88 42.94
CA ARG A 334 1.04 -5.00 43.81
C ARG A 334 1.82 -3.78 44.31
N ALA A 335 3.11 -3.93 44.59
CA ALA A 335 3.93 -2.84 45.08
C ALA A 335 4.33 -1.87 43.96
N GLU A 336 4.79 -2.38 42.81
CA GLU A 336 5.45 -1.59 41.77
C GLU A 336 4.57 -1.37 40.53
N LEU A 337 3.89 -2.40 40.01
CA LEU A 337 3.06 -2.26 38.80
C LEU A 337 1.72 -1.57 39.08
N ALA A 338 1.17 -1.72 40.29
CA ALA A 338 -0.07 -1.05 40.68
C ALA A 338 0.02 0.49 40.56
N LYS A 339 1.23 1.07 40.65
CA LYS A 339 1.49 2.51 40.50
C LYS A 339 1.10 3.07 39.12
N PHE A 340 1.00 2.20 38.12
CA PHE A 340 0.72 2.53 36.72
C PHE A 340 -0.73 2.24 36.30
N VAL A 341 -1.52 1.61 37.18
CA VAL A 341 -2.94 1.34 36.93
C VAL A 341 -3.70 2.67 36.78
N GLY A 342 -4.43 2.83 35.69
CA GLY A 342 -5.16 4.06 35.35
C GLY A 342 -4.44 4.98 34.35
N LEU A 343 -3.19 4.68 33.99
CA LEU A 343 -2.50 5.36 32.87
C LEU A 343 -2.85 4.66 31.55
N THR A 344 -3.58 5.37 30.68
CA THR A 344 -4.10 4.81 29.41
C THR A 344 -3.01 4.25 28.51
N VAL A 345 -1.81 4.82 28.54
CA VAL A 345 -0.66 4.42 27.72
C VAL A 345 -0.12 3.03 28.10
N PHE A 346 -0.31 2.58 29.34
CA PHE A 346 0.28 1.35 29.86
C PHE A 346 -0.73 0.23 30.15
N LYS A 347 -2.03 0.52 30.00
CA LYS A 347 -3.11 -0.38 30.41
C LYS A 347 -2.98 -1.80 29.82
N ASP A 348 -2.82 -1.90 28.50
CA ASP A 348 -2.75 -3.19 27.81
C ASP A 348 -1.56 -4.04 28.29
N ILE A 349 -0.42 -3.40 28.54
CA ILE A 349 0.82 -4.06 28.98
C ILE A 349 0.68 -4.56 30.43
N VAL A 350 0.06 -3.76 31.31
CA VAL A 350 -0.20 -4.16 32.70
C VAL A 350 -1.13 -5.39 32.74
N GLU A 351 -2.20 -5.38 31.95
CA GLU A 351 -3.14 -6.49 31.84
C GLU A 351 -2.47 -7.77 31.31
N ASP A 352 -1.66 -7.65 30.26
CA ASP A 352 -0.86 -8.74 29.70
C ASP A 352 0.13 -9.33 30.73
N CYS A 353 0.81 -8.49 31.53
CA CYS A 353 1.72 -8.96 32.58
C CYS A 353 0.97 -9.79 33.62
N PHE A 354 -0.16 -9.31 34.16
CA PHE A 354 -0.90 -10.06 35.17
C PHE A 354 -1.52 -11.35 34.63
N ALA A 355 -1.89 -11.40 33.34
CA ALA A 355 -2.37 -12.61 32.70
C ALA A 355 -1.36 -13.76 32.75
N LEU A 356 -0.05 -13.48 32.85
CA LEU A 356 1.00 -14.50 32.97
C LEU A 356 0.86 -15.38 34.22
N LEU A 357 0.21 -14.88 35.29
CA LEU A 357 -0.02 -15.63 36.53
C LEU A 357 -1.07 -16.74 36.38
N VAL A 358 -1.91 -16.67 35.33
CA VAL A 358 -3.03 -17.60 35.12
C VAL A 358 -2.55 -18.87 34.38
N TYR A 359 -1.36 -18.86 33.79
CA TYR A 359 -0.82 -20.01 33.07
C TYR A 359 -0.16 -21.02 34.01
N GLU A 360 -0.53 -22.29 33.87
CA GLU A 360 0.05 -23.41 34.65
C GLU A 360 1.54 -23.64 34.36
N ARG A 361 2.03 -23.26 33.17
CA ARG A 361 3.45 -23.30 32.77
C ARG A 361 3.86 -22.05 31.99
N PRO A 362 4.13 -20.93 32.67
CA PRO A 362 4.48 -19.66 32.02
C PRO A 362 5.82 -19.73 31.25
N ASP A 363 6.73 -20.60 31.68
CA ASP A 363 8.07 -20.83 31.13
C ASP A 363 8.05 -21.36 29.69
N VAL A 364 7.07 -22.20 29.34
CA VAL A 364 6.94 -22.81 28.00
C VAL A 364 6.53 -21.78 26.94
N LEU A 365 5.71 -20.79 27.33
CA LEU A 365 5.28 -19.69 26.47
C LEU A 365 6.40 -18.68 26.19
N MET A 366 7.25 -18.44 27.18
CA MET A 366 8.33 -17.45 27.10
C MET A 366 9.60 -17.96 26.39
N ASN A 367 9.75 -19.27 26.23
CA ASN A 367 10.95 -19.91 25.65
C ASN A 367 10.81 -20.36 24.18
N GLN A 368 9.66 -20.13 23.51
CA GLN A 368 9.54 -20.48 22.09
C GLN A 368 10.27 -19.48 21.19
N PRO A 369 11.17 -19.93 20.28
CA PRO A 369 11.64 -19.06 19.20
C PRO A 369 10.45 -18.76 18.27
N PHE A 370 10.22 -17.48 17.99
CA PHE A 370 9.10 -17.04 17.17
C PHE A 370 9.07 -17.75 15.80
N PRO A 371 7.96 -18.41 15.41
CA PRO A 371 7.73 -18.73 14.01
C PRO A 371 7.56 -17.41 13.25
N ARG A 372 8.41 -17.15 12.24
CA ARG A 372 8.09 -16.17 11.20
C ARG A 372 6.78 -16.63 10.57
N ARG A 373 5.65 -15.96 10.85
CA ARG A 373 4.46 -16.15 10.03
C ARG A 373 4.78 -15.59 8.65
N VAL A 374 5.09 -16.51 7.74
CA VAL A 374 4.96 -16.30 6.30
C VAL A 374 3.50 -15.91 6.08
N ALA A 375 3.29 -14.77 5.43
CA ALA A 375 1.98 -14.35 4.98
C ALA A 375 1.51 -15.32 3.89
N GLU A 376 0.66 -16.28 4.23
CA GLU A 376 -0.19 -16.96 3.27
C GLU A 376 -1.63 -16.68 3.65
N GLY A 377 -2.28 -15.86 2.82
CA GLY A 377 -3.72 -15.73 2.81
C GLY A 377 -4.32 -16.97 2.17
N SER A 378 -5.35 -17.53 2.81
CA SER A 378 -6.40 -18.21 2.08
C SER A 378 -7.69 -18.18 2.90
N SER A 379 -8.71 -17.74 2.19
CA SER A 379 -10.14 -17.65 2.48
C SER A 379 -10.73 -18.86 3.20
N GLY A 380 -11.73 -18.56 4.04
CA GLY A 380 -12.55 -19.55 4.71
C GLY A 380 -13.47 -20.36 3.78
N GLY A 381 -14.00 -21.43 4.35
CA GLY A 381 -15.13 -22.18 3.84
C GLY A 381 -15.83 -22.89 5.00
N ARG A 382 -17.06 -22.47 5.30
CA ARG A 382 -18.03 -23.22 6.09
C ARG A 382 -18.54 -24.41 5.26
N GLY A 383 -18.83 -25.53 5.90
CA GLY A 383 -19.59 -26.64 5.33
C GLY A 383 -19.98 -27.63 6.43
N GLU A 384 -21.28 -27.73 6.70
CA GLU A 384 -21.92 -28.58 7.70
C GLU A 384 -22.00 -30.06 7.29
N CYS A 385 -22.22 -30.90 8.31
CA CYS A 385 -22.97 -32.17 8.34
C CYS A 385 -22.57 -33.37 7.47
N GLY A 386 -22.48 -34.54 8.14
CA GLY A 386 -22.62 -35.85 7.53
C GLY A 386 -22.14 -36.99 8.44
N ASP A 387 -23.06 -37.57 9.22
CA ASP A 387 -22.91 -38.88 9.85
C ASP A 387 -22.48 -39.97 8.83
N SER A 388 -21.60 -40.89 9.22
CA SER A 388 -21.82 -42.33 8.99
C SER A 388 -20.76 -43.20 9.68
N VAL A 389 -21.29 -44.32 10.13
CA VAL A 389 -20.73 -45.46 10.85
C VAL A 389 -19.96 -46.40 9.92
N HIS A 390 -19.15 -47.29 10.52
CA HIS A 390 -18.37 -48.43 10.00
C HIS A 390 -16.88 -48.11 9.82
N GLU A 391 -15.92 -48.84 10.39
CA GLU A 391 -15.89 -50.18 10.99
C GLU A 391 -14.73 -50.23 12.02
#